data_AF-A0A894JKT9-F1
#
_entry.id   AF-A0A894JKT9-F1
#
_cell.length_a   1.000
_cell.length_b   1.000
_cell.length_c   1.000
_cell.angle_alpha   90.00
_cell.angle_beta   90.00
_cell.angle_gamma   90.00
#
_symmetry.space_group_name_H-M   'P 1'
#
loop_
_entity.id
_entity.type
_entity.pdbx_description
1 polymer ?
#
loop_
_entity_poly.entity_id
_entity_poly.type
_entity_poly.pdbx_seq_one_letter_code
_entity_poly.pdbx_strand_id
1 'polypeptide(L)'
;GPGCPVCVLPMGRIDDGLSLTAQPEFIFAAFGDMMRVPGTHGSPLEHKARGMDVRIVYSPSDALRLAQKNPARHVMFFAIGFETTPP
;
A
#
# COMPACT_ATOMS: atom_id res chain seq x y z
N GLY A 1 23.04 1.04 -10.43
CA GLY A 1 22.01 1.94 -9.90
C GLY A 1 21.44 1.35 -8.61
N PRO A 2 20.72 2.12 -7.77
CA PRO A 2 20.14 1.61 -6.53
C PRO A 2 19.08 0.55 -6.88
N GLY A 3 19.45 -0.73 -6.73
CA GLY A 3 18.68 -1.89 -7.22
C GLY A 3 17.47 -2.28 -6.36
N CYS A 4 16.90 -1.33 -5.60
CA CYS A 4 15.79 -1.58 -4.68
C CYS A 4 14.80 -0.40 -4.74
N PRO A 5 13.64 -0.53 -5.41
CA PRO A 5 12.65 0.56 -5.55
C PRO A 5 12.09 1.02 -4.21
N VAL A 6 11.98 0.09 -3.26
CA VAL A 6 11.56 0.35 -1.89
C VAL A 6 12.54 1.26 -1.15
N CYS A 7 13.84 1.03 -1.36
CA CYS A 7 14.92 1.70 -0.64
C CYS A 7 15.12 3.17 -1.07
N VAL A 8 14.53 3.57 -2.20
CA VAL A 8 14.59 4.94 -2.74
C VAL A 8 13.26 5.68 -2.62
N LEU A 9 12.23 5.06 -2.04
CA LEU A 9 10.94 5.69 -1.90
C LEU A 9 10.99 6.80 -0.83
N PRO A 10 10.58 8.05 -1.16
CA PRO A 10 10.48 9.10 -0.16
C PRO A 10 9.44 8.73 0.90
N MET A 11 9.78 8.88 2.18
CA MET A 11 8.87 8.56 3.31
C MET A 11 7.49 9.22 3.15
N GLY A 12 7.44 10.47 2.67
CA GLY A 12 6.20 11.20 2.46
C GLY A 12 5.21 10.51 1.52
N ARG A 13 5.68 9.74 0.52
CA ARG A 13 4.77 8.99 -0.37
C ARG A 13 4.02 7.86 0.34
N ILE A 14 4.65 7.22 1.34
CA ILE A 14 3.98 6.21 2.15
C ILE A 14 2.95 6.87 3.03
N ASP A 15 3.31 8.01 3.63
CA ASP A 15 2.41 8.76 4.50
C ASP A 15 1.17 9.22 3.76
N ASP A 16 1.31 9.71 2.52
CA ASP A 16 0.18 10.08 1.66
C ASP A 16 -0.78 8.90 1.47
N GLY A 17 -0.24 7.71 1.20
CA GLY A 17 -1.06 6.52 1.01
C GLY A 17 -1.70 5.98 2.30
N LEU A 18 -0.99 6.06 3.42
CA LEU A 18 -1.49 5.62 4.72
C LEU A 18 -2.47 6.61 5.34
N SER A 19 -2.43 7.90 4.96
CA SER A 19 -3.33 8.93 5.49
C SER A 19 -4.82 8.58 5.32
N LEU A 20 -5.17 7.87 4.25
CA LEU A 20 -6.52 7.44 3.94
C LEU A 20 -6.96 6.20 4.74
N THR A 21 -6.03 5.43 5.30
CA THR A 21 -6.35 4.18 6.03
C THR A 21 -7.03 4.39 7.37
N ALA A 22 -7.01 5.62 7.90
CA ALA A 22 -7.77 6.00 9.09
C ALA A 22 -9.29 5.98 8.83
N GLN A 23 -9.72 6.09 7.57
CA GLN A 23 -11.12 6.05 7.17
C GLN A 23 -11.55 4.60 6.87
N PRO A 24 -12.61 4.08 7.52
CA PRO A 24 -13.01 2.67 7.42
C PRO A 24 -13.46 2.25 6.01
N GLU A 25 -13.89 3.19 5.18
CA GLU A 25 -14.28 2.96 3.79
C GLU A 25 -13.09 2.68 2.87
N PHE A 26 -11.84 2.93 3.31
CA PHE A 26 -10.66 2.66 2.52
C PHE A 26 -10.03 1.30 2.84
N ILE A 27 -9.47 0.67 1.80
CA ILE A 27 -8.61 -0.50 1.89
C ILE A 27 -7.30 -0.12 1.21
N PHE A 28 -6.21 -0.14 1.98
CA PHE A 28 -4.87 0.06 1.41
C PHE A 28 -4.29 -1.29 1.00
N ALA A 29 -3.93 -1.41 -0.28
CA ALA A 29 -3.34 -2.59 -0.85
C ALA A 29 -1.91 -2.28 -1.31
N ALA A 30 -0.95 -3.08 -0.89
CA ALA A 30 0.45 -2.94 -1.31
C ALA A 30 1.15 -4.30 -1.40
N PHE A 31 2.29 -4.33 -2.07
CA PHE A 31 3.15 -5.51 -2.08
C PHE A 31 3.75 -5.81 -0.69
N GLY A 32 4.16 -7.05 -0.47
CA GLY A 32 4.65 -7.50 0.83
C GLY A 32 5.95 -6.83 1.28
N ASP A 33 6.79 -6.43 0.33
CA ASP A 33 8.03 -5.66 0.56
C ASP A 33 7.75 -4.29 1.18
N MET A 34 6.59 -3.69 0.88
CA MET A 34 6.16 -2.40 1.40
C MET A 34 5.73 -2.42 2.86
N MET A 35 5.38 -3.58 3.40
CA MET A 35 4.74 -3.68 4.72
C MET A 35 5.61 -3.19 5.87
N ARG A 36 6.94 -3.25 5.72
CA ARG A 36 7.92 -2.87 6.75
C ARG A 36 8.56 -1.52 6.50
N VAL A 37 8.18 -0.82 5.43
CA VAL A 37 8.81 0.45 5.06
C VAL A 37 8.29 1.53 6.01
N PRO A 38 9.18 2.26 6.69
CA PRO A 38 8.75 3.23 7.68
C PRO A 38 8.13 4.47 7.01
N GLY A 39 6.95 4.86 7.48
CA GLY A 39 6.40 6.20 7.31
C GLY A 39 6.57 7.03 8.59
N THR A 40 6.18 8.30 8.55
CA THR A 40 6.21 9.23 9.70
C THR A 40 5.41 8.71 10.88
N HIS A 41 4.28 8.03 10.62
CA HIS A 41 3.39 7.51 11.66
C HIS A 41 3.49 5.99 11.88
N GLY A 42 4.53 5.37 11.32
CA GLY A 42 4.75 3.93 11.34
C GLY A 42 4.57 3.29 9.96
N SER A 43 4.96 2.03 9.86
CA SER A 43 4.86 1.20 8.66
C SER A 43 3.42 0.75 8.37
N PRO A 44 3.11 0.29 7.14
CA PRO A 44 1.80 -0.30 6.84
C PRO A 44 1.44 -1.47 7.76
N LEU A 45 2.43 -2.26 8.21
CA LEU A 45 2.19 -3.36 9.16
C LEU A 45 1.77 -2.85 10.55
N GLU A 46 2.34 -1.73 11.02
CA GLU A 46 1.92 -1.10 12.27
C GLU A 46 0.51 -0.50 12.16
N HIS A 47 0.16 0.08 11.01
CA HIS A 47 -1.19 0.57 10.72
C HIS A 47 -2.20 -0.60 10.74
N LYS A 48 -1.85 -1.73 10.13
CA LYS A 48 -2.63 -2.97 10.21
C LYS A 48 -2.83 -3.43 11.66
N ALA A 49 -1.77 -3.41 12.47
CA ALA A 49 -1.83 -3.79 13.88
C ALA A 49 -2.72 -2.85 14.72
N ARG A 50 -2.88 -1.58 14.29
CA ARG A 50 -3.82 -0.61 14.88
C ARG A 50 -5.27 -0.79 14.42
N GLY A 51 -5.55 -1.80 13.59
CA GLY A 51 -6.91 -2.13 13.13
C GLY A 51 -7.31 -1.49 11.80
N MET A 52 -6.40 -0.82 11.10
CA MET A 52 -6.67 -0.26 9.77
C MET A 52 -6.68 -1.37 8.72
N ASP A 53 -7.49 -1.23 7.66
CA ASP A 53 -7.61 -2.26 6.61
C ASP A 53 -6.46 -2.16 5.59
N VAL A 54 -5.36 -2.82 5.94
CA VAL A 54 -4.16 -2.95 5.12
C VAL A 54 -4.03 -4.39 4.61
N ARG A 55 -4.01 -4.56 3.29
CA ARG A 55 -3.97 -5.85 2.61
C ARG A 55 -2.71 -6.00 1.78
N ILE A 56 -2.10 -7.17 1.90
CA ILE A 56 -0.96 -7.56 1.06
C ILE A 56 -1.53 -8.12 -0.24
N VAL A 57 -1.02 -7.63 -1.37
CA VAL A 57 -1.33 -8.14 -2.70
C VAL A 57 -0.05 -8.64 -3.38
N TYR A 58 -0.20 -9.55 -4.34
CA TYR A 58 0.92 -10.10 -5.11
C TYR A 58 0.93 -9.60 -6.56
N SER A 59 -0.14 -8.92 -6.98
CA SER A 59 -0.28 -8.32 -8.31
C SER A 59 -1.27 -7.14 -8.28
N PRO A 60 -1.20 -6.20 -9.24
CA PRO A 60 -2.21 -5.15 -9.38
C PRO A 60 -3.63 -5.71 -9.60
N SER A 61 -3.75 -6.87 -10.27
CA SER A 61 -5.01 -7.55 -10.48
C SER A 61 -5.63 -8.09 -9.18
N ASP A 62 -4.85 -8.35 -8.13
CA ASP A 62 -5.40 -8.63 -6.79
C ASP A 62 -6.10 -7.42 -6.19
N ALA A 63 -5.56 -6.20 -6.39
CA ALA A 63 -6.19 -4.98 -5.94
C ALA A 63 -7.51 -4.72 -6.70
N LEU A 64 -7.55 -5.00 -8.01
CA LEU A 64 -8.79 -4.94 -8.78
C LEU A 64 -9.83 -5.95 -8.25
N ARG A 65 -9.40 -7.20 -7.99
CA ARG A 65 -10.28 -8.23 -7.40
C ARG A 65 -10.78 -7.82 -6.01
N LEU A 66 -9.94 -7.15 -5.21
CA LEU A 66 -10.33 -6.58 -3.92
C LEU A 66 -11.42 -5.52 -4.11
N ALA A 67 -11.28 -4.62 -5.07
CA ALA A 67 -12.28 -3.58 -5.35
C ALA A 67 -13.62 -4.19 -5.79
N GLN A 68 -13.59 -5.17 -6.70
CA GLN A 68 -14.80 -5.88 -7.15
C GLN A 68 -15.53 -6.61 -6.01
N LYS A 69 -14.79 -7.15 -5.03
CA LYS A 69 -15.37 -7.81 -3.86
C LYS A 69 -15.87 -6.85 -2.78
N ASN A 70 -15.44 -5.59 -2.81
CA ASN A 70 -15.79 -4.57 -1.81
C ASN A 70 -16.34 -3.31 -2.52
N PRO A 71 -17.49 -3.39 -3.20
CA PRO A 71 -17.98 -2.30 -4.06
C PRO A 71 -18.35 -1.02 -3.31
N ALA A 72 -18.61 -1.11 -2.00
CA ALA A 72 -18.89 0.03 -1.13
C ALA A 72 -17.63 0.67 -0.53
N ARG A 73 -16.44 0.21 -0.91
CA ARG A 73 -15.16 0.63 -0.32
C ARG A 73 -14.18 1.08 -1.40
N HIS A 74 -13.31 2.01 -1.04
CA HIS A 74 -12.26 2.52 -1.90
C HIS A 74 -11.01 1.68 -1.73
N VAL A 75 -10.58 0.98 -2.78
CA VAL A 75 -9.32 0.23 -2.77
C VAL A 75 -8.22 1.09 -3.36
N MET A 76 -7.27 1.50 -2.52
CA MET A 76 -6.07 2.21 -2.94
C MET A 76 -4.93 1.21 -3.10
N PHE A 77 -4.45 1.02 -4.34
CA PHE A 77 -3.26 0.21 -4.60
C PHE A 77 -2.01 1.09 -4.64
N PHE A 78 -1.07 0.84 -3.74
CA PHE A 78 0.21 1.53 -3.70
C PHE A 78 1.23 0.77 -4.56
N ALA A 79 1.25 1.11 -5.84
CA ALA A 79 2.14 0.53 -6.84
C ALA A 79 3.55 1.11 -6.71
N ILE A 80 4.55 0.25 -6.46
CA ILE A 80 5.96 0.65 -6.49
C ILE A 80 6.74 -0.36 -7.31
N GLY A 81 7.38 0.10 -8.36
CA GLY A 81 8.21 -0.70 -9.26
C GLY A 81 9.14 0.20 -10.06
N PHE A 82 10.27 -0.37 -10.51
CA PHE A 82 11.05 0.18 -11.62
C PHE A 82 10.39 -0.22 -12.95
N GLU A 83 10.93 0.21 -14.11
CA GLU A 83 10.34 0.12 -15.46
C GLU A 83 9.69 -1.23 -15.86
N THR A 84 9.96 -2.34 -15.17
CA THR A 84 9.43 -3.67 -15.44
C THR A 84 8.10 -4.00 -14.74
N THR A 85 7.62 -3.16 -13.81
CA THR A 85 6.24 -3.22 -13.30
C THR A 85 5.59 -1.87 -13.61
N PRO A 86 5.16 -1.64 -14.88
CA PRO A 86 4.43 -0.42 -15.19
C PRO A 86 3.21 -0.32 -14.24
N PRO A 87 2.98 0.87 -13.63
CA PRO A 87 1.91 1.10 -12.68
C PRO A 87 0.51 0.86 -13.27
#